data_AF-A0A1S3S3C3-F1
#
_entry.id   AF-A0A1S3S3C3-F1
#
_cell.length_a   1.000
_cell.length_b   1.000
_cell.length_c   1.000
_cell.angle_alpha   90.00
_cell.angle_beta   90.00
_cell.angle_gamma   90.00
#
_symmetry.space_group_name_H-M   'P 1'
#
loop_
_entity.id
_entity.type
_entity.pdbx_description
1 polymer ?
#
loop_
_entity_poly.entity_id
_entity_poly.type
_entity_poly.pdbx_seq_one_letter_code
_entity_poly.pdbx_strand_id
1 'polypeptide(L)'
;MKPDGQNTVLLQTAKAWVEGPSDRKIARCFLDGGSQRSFIHENLVKGLKLPVIRQEALTLHTFGPSAPATPQRNTVKVILENVWDKQQRIEREAIEIPQVCTAVMKVPGEQIQHELNRKGLQLADFPGDDNDPELSVLMGADYYWQIVSGRVERLTETLVALESTFGWLVLGPVSMSSVAEATCMFIPLEDTLVSKQLHAFWELESLGIISEKTQNPEENEALQKFEETTTFKDGRYHVELP
;
A
#
# COMPACT_ATOMS: atom_id res chain seq x y z
N MET A 1 -33.42 -9.58 -0.26
CA MET A 1 -32.13 -8.98 0.15
C MET A 1 -31.55 -8.30 -1.06
N LYS A 2 -31.32 -6.97 -1.02
CA LYS A 2 -30.46 -6.34 -2.01
C LYS A 2 -29.05 -6.88 -1.78
N PRO A 3 -28.26 -7.20 -2.81
CA PRO A 3 -26.86 -7.52 -2.59
C PRO A 3 -26.21 -6.32 -1.89
N ASP A 4 -25.54 -6.55 -0.76
CA ASP A 4 -24.73 -5.53 -0.11
C ASP A 4 -23.71 -5.02 -1.14
N GLY A 5 -23.90 -3.79 -1.60
CA GLY A 5 -22.93 -3.14 -2.48
C GLY A 5 -21.61 -3.03 -1.74
N GLN A 6 -20.51 -3.48 -2.35
CA GLN A 6 -19.21 -3.35 -1.73
C GLN A 6 -18.83 -1.86 -1.62
N ASN A 7 -18.44 -1.43 -0.42
CA ASN A 7 -17.98 -0.08 -0.18
C ASN A 7 -16.54 0.06 -0.70
N THR A 8 -16.34 0.91 -1.69
CA THR A 8 -15.03 1.35 -2.17
C THR A 8 -14.71 2.71 -1.57
N VAL A 9 -13.44 3.07 -1.41
CA VAL A 9 -13.05 4.40 -0.92
C VAL A 9 -12.40 5.19 -2.05
N LEU A 10 -12.89 6.39 -2.31
CA LEU A 10 -12.22 7.36 -3.17
C LEU A 10 -11.06 8.00 -2.41
N LEU A 11 -9.93 8.14 -3.09
CA LEU A 11 -8.70 8.69 -2.55
C LEU A 11 -8.36 10.02 -3.24
N GLN A 12 -7.42 10.76 -2.65
CA GLN A 12 -7.04 12.10 -3.07
C GLN A 12 -6.16 12.08 -4.31
N THR A 13 -6.77 11.81 -5.46
CA THR A 13 -6.09 11.76 -6.74
C THR A 13 -6.39 13.00 -7.59
N ALA A 14 -5.43 13.35 -8.44
CA ALA A 14 -5.52 14.45 -9.39
C ALA A 14 -4.83 14.09 -10.71
N LYS A 15 -5.23 14.70 -11.81
CA LYS A 15 -4.48 14.70 -13.06
C LYS A 15 -3.83 16.06 -13.25
N ALA A 16 -2.54 16.05 -13.59
CA ALA A 16 -1.77 17.25 -13.85
C ALA A 16 -0.87 17.05 -15.08
N TRP A 17 -0.62 18.12 -15.82
CA TRP A 17 0.45 18.14 -16.80
C TRP A 17 1.80 18.12 -16.08
N VAL A 18 2.66 17.20 -16.45
CA VAL A 18 4.06 17.16 -16.04
C VAL A 18 4.88 17.75 -17.18
N GLU A 19 5.59 18.84 -16.93
CA GLU A 19 6.40 19.51 -17.95
C GLU A 19 7.83 18.99 -17.95
N GLY A 20 8.29 18.55 -19.12
CA GLY A 20 9.70 18.33 -19.43
C GLY A 20 10.28 19.48 -20.27
N PRO A 21 11.58 19.43 -20.61
CA PRO A 21 12.24 20.50 -21.35
C PRO A 21 11.71 20.74 -22.77
N SER A 22 11.05 19.74 -23.38
CA SER A 22 10.59 19.80 -24.77
C SER A 22 9.18 19.27 -25.00
N ASP A 23 8.62 18.58 -24.02
CA ASP A 23 7.32 17.92 -24.13
C ASP A 23 6.65 17.89 -22.74
N ARG A 24 5.37 17.53 -22.70
CA ARG A 24 4.60 17.37 -21.47
C ARG A 24 3.66 16.18 -21.56
N LYS A 25 3.39 15.55 -20.42
CA LYS A 25 2.48 14.41 -20.33
C LYS A 25 1.52 14.58 -19.15
N ILE A 26 0.26 14.22 -19.33
CA ILE A 26 -0.66 14.10 -18.19
C ILE A 26 -0.21 12.92 -17.35
N ALA A 27 0.03 13.16 -16.07
CA ALA A 27 0.24 12.13 -15.08
C ALA A 27 -0.89 12.15 -14.06
N ARG A 28 -1.19 10.98 -13.50
CA ARG A 28 -2.06 10.85 -12.35
C ARG A 28 -1.23 10.94 -11.07
N CYS A 29 -1.62 11.85 -10.20
CA CYS A 29 -0.98 12.19 -8.94
C CYS A 29 -1.81 11.65 -7.77
N PHE A 30 -1.13 11.17 -6.73
CA PHE A 30 -1.72 10.87 -5.42
C PHE A 30 -1.24 11.89 -4.39
N LEU A 31 -2.15 12.55 -3.68
CA LEU A 31 -1.80 13.44 -2.59
C LEU A 31 -1.91 12.68 -1.26
N ASP A 32 -0.76 12.39 -0.66
CA ASP A 32 -0.65 11.54 0.51
C ASP A 32 0.08 12.25 1.65
N GLY A 33 -0.71 12.80 2.58
CA GLY A 33 -0.17 13.39 3.81
C GLY A 33 0.48 12.37 4.76
N GLY A 34 0.33 11.07 4.52
CA GLY A 34 0.99 10.00 5.27
C GLY A 34 2.41 9.69 4.78
N SER A 35 2.78 10.11 3.57
CA SER A 35 4.14 9.99 3.06
C SER A 35 4.97 11.21 3.44
N GLN A 36 6.16 11.02 4.02
CA GLN A 36 7.05 12.15 4.35
C GLN A 36 7.67 12.83 3.11
N ARG A 37 7.80 12.08 2.00
CA ARG A 37 8.50 12.53 0.80
C ARG A 37 7.61 12.37 -0.43
N SER A 38 7.88 13.19 -1.43
CA SER A 38 7.28 13.08 -2.76
C SER A 38 8.07 12.18 -3.71
N PHE A 39 7.37 11.41 -4.53
CA PHE A 39 7.95 10.41 -5.42
C PHE A 39 7.42 10.53 -6.85
N ILE A 40 8.22 10.12 -7.83
CA ILE A 40 7.86 10.12 -9.25
C ILE A 40 8.34 8.85 -9.93
N HIS A 41 7.51 8.32 -10.83
CA HIS A 41 7.80 7.12 -11.59
C HIS A 41 8.95 7.32 -12.58
N GLU A 42 9.93 6.42 -12.57
CA GLU A 42 11.13 6.51 -13.41
C GLU A 42 10.85 6.61 -14.91
N ASN A 43 9.80 5.94 -15.41
CA ASN A 43 9.45 6.00 -16.82
C ASN A 43 8.97 7.40 -17.23
N LEU A 44 8.32 8.12 -16.32
CA LEU A 44 7.90 9.50 -16.54
C LEU A 44 9.12 10.45 -16.54
N VAL A 45 10.06 10.25 -15.62
CA VAL A 45 11.33 10.98 -15.56
C VAL A 45 12.12 10.82 -16.86
N LYS A 46 12.36 9.58 -17.28
CA LYS A 46 13.10 9.23 -18.49
C LYS A 46 12.39 9.73 -19.76
N GLY A 47 11.08 9.53 -19.84
CA GLY A 47 10.27 9.90 -21.00
C GLY A 47 10.23 11.42 -21.24
N LEU A 48 10.08 12.21 -20.18
CA LEU A 48 10.07 13.68 -20.26
C LEU A 48 11.46 14.32 -20.12
N LYS A 49 12.51 13.53 -19.87
CA LYS A 49 13.89 14.00 -19.63
C LYS A 49 13.94 15.05 -18.52
N LEU A 50 13.26 14.78 -17.41
CA LEU A 50 13.20 15.71 -16.29
C LEU A 50 14.61 15.96 -15.72
N PRO A 51 14.95 17.22 -15.36
CA PRO A 51 16.29 17.54 -14.91
C PRO A 51 16.54 16.96 -13.51
N VAL A 52 17.61 16.18 -13.39
CA VAL A 52 18.13 15.67 -12.11
C VAL A 52 18.83 16.81 -11.38
N ILE A 53 18.37 17.11 -10.17
CA ILE A 53 18.93 18.16 -9.31
C ILE A 53 20.08 17.60 -8.47
N ARG A 54 19.89 16.40 -7.92
CA ARG A 54 20.87 15.70 -7.07
C ARG A 54 20.60 14.21 -7.05
N GLN A 55 21.53 13.48 -6.44
CA GLN A 55 21.31 12.10 -6.00
C GLN A 55 21.25 12.08 -4.48
N GLU A 56 20.31 11.32 -3.94
CA GLU A 56 20.17 11.12 -2.50
C GLU A 56 20.07 9.64 -2.15
N ALA A 57 20.68 9.28 -1.02
CA ALA A 57 20.58 7.95 -0.45
C ALA A 57 19.17 7.80 0.13
N LEU A 58 18.33 6.98 -0.48
CA LEU A 58 16.95 6.81 -0.03
C LEU A 58 16.84 5.59 0.88
N THR A 59 16.79 5.83 2.18
CA THR A 59 16.44 4.82 3.18
C THR A 59 14.91 4.75 3.27
N LEU A 60 14.30 3.82 2.53
CA LEU A 60 12.87 3.55 2.65
C LEU A 60 12.62 2.73 3.92
N HIS A 61 12.15 3.38 4.97
CA HIS A 61 11.61 2.70 6.14
C HIS A 61 10.20 2.19 5.83
N THR A 62 10.14 1.05 5.15
CA THR A 62 8.91 0.26 5.07
C THR A 62 8.73 -0.49 6.38
N PHE A 63 7.50 -0.71 6.84
CA PHE A 63 7.26 -1.54 8.01
C PHE A 63 7.82 -2.96 7.77
N GLY A 64 8.69 -3.44 8.66
CA GLY A 64 9.38 -4.74 8.54
C GLY A 64 10.85 -4.68 9.03
N PRO A 65 11.52 -5.82 9.28
CA PRO A 65 12.88 -5.85 9.85
C PRO A 65 14.00 -5.89 8.79
N SER A 66 13.67 -5.81 7.49
CA SER A 66 14.68 -5.77 6.44
C SER A 66 15.55 -4.53 6.61
N ALA A 67 16.86 -4.74 6.72
CA ALA A 67 17.84 -3.64 6.70
C ALA A 67 17.52 -2.76 5.48
N PRO A 68 17.36 -1.43 5.66
CA PRO A 68 16.95 -0.59 4.56
C PRO A 68 17.96 -0.72 3.43
N ALA A 69 17.54 -1.24 2.27
CA ALA A 69 18.29 -0.99 1.06
C ALA A 69 18.34 0.54 0.92
N THR A 70 19.55 1.09 0.84
CA THR A 70 19.75 2.54 0.69
C THR A 70 20.24 2.83 -0.73
N PRO A 71 19.42 2.56 -1.77
CA PRO A 71 19.81 2.88 -3.12
C PRO A 71 19.97 4.40 -3.26
N GLN A 72 20.98 4.80 -4.03
CA GLN A 72 21.06 6.16 -4.53
C GLN A 72 19.93 6.37 -5.54
N ARG A 73 19.09 7.37 -5.31
CA ARG A 73 17.98 7.74 -6.19
C ARG A 73 18.18 9.17 -6.67
N ASN A 74 17.75 9.43 -7.90
CA ASN A 74 17.76 10.79 -8.42
C ASN A 74 16.62 11.59 -7.77
N THR A 75 16.90 12.80 -7.34
CA THR A 75 15.89 13.81 -7.06
C THR A 75 15.76 14.68 -8.29
N VAL A 76 14.56 14.80 -8.83
CA VAL A 76 14.29 15.58 -10.04
C VAL A 76 13.43 16.80 -9.74
N LYS A 77 13.55 17.83 -10.57
CA LYS A 77 12.62 18.95 -10.58
C LYS A 77 11.38 18.55 -11.37
N VAL A 78 10.21 18.69 -10.76
CA VAL A 78 8.90 18.39 -11.35
C VAL A 78 8.08 19.66 -11.38
N ILE A 79 7.61 20.03 -12.57
CA ILE A 79 6.61 21.08 -12.74
C ILE A 79 5.27 20.41 -13.03
N LEU A 80 4.30 20.68 -12.18
CA LEU A 80 2.93 20.19 -12.29
C LEU A 80 2.00 21.37 -12.61
N GLU A 81 1.34 21.32 -13.76
CA GLU A 81 0.35 22.31 -14.22
C GLU A 81 -1.06 21.70 -14.15
N ASN A 82 -2.02 22.49 -13.68
CA ASN A 82 -3.44 22.12 -13.68
C ASN A 82 -3.92 21.94 -15.13
N VAL A 83 -4.59 20.81 -15.40
CA VAL A 83 -5.08 20.48 -16.75
C VAL A 83 -6.17 21.44 -17.26
N TRP A 84 -6.87 22.12 -16.35
CA TRP A 84 -7.98 23.04 -16.63
C TRP A 84 -7.52 24.50 -16.68
N ASP A 85 -6.43 24.86 -15.97
CA ASP A 85 -5.95 26.23 -15.85
C ASP A 85 -4.42 26.31 -15.86
N LYS A 86 -3.85 26.82 -16.96
CA LYS A 86 -2.40 26.99 -17.14
C LYS A 86 -1.77 28.00 -16.18
N GLN A 87 -2.56 28.85 -15.53
CA GLN A 87 -2.03 29.78 -14.53
C GLN A 87 -1.76 29.09 -13.19
N GLN A 88 -2.38 27.93 -12.95
CA GLN A 88 -2.21 27.15 -11.75
C GLN A 88 -1.16 26.06 -11.95
N ARG A 89 0.08 26.38 -11.56
CA ARG A 89 1.21 25.44 -11.61
C ARG A 89 2.05 25.49 -10.34
N ILE A 90 2.65 24.35 -10.00
CA ILE A 90 3.62 24.21 -8.92
C ILE A 90 4.91 23.60 -9.45
N GLU A 91 6.02 24.00 -8.84
CA GLU A 91 7.34 23.44 -9.11
C GLU A 91 7.88 22.83 -7.82
N ARG A 92 8.12 21.53 -7.81
CA ARG A 92 8.51 20.75 -6.63
C ARG A 92 9.61 19.75 -6.96
N GLU A 93 10.20 19.17 -5.94
CA GLU A 93 11.16 18.08 -6.09
C GLU A 93 10.48 16.74 -5.84
N ALA A 94 10.86 15.70 -6.58
CA ALA A 94 10.40 14.34 -6.30
C ALA A 94 11.53 13.35 -6.49
N ILE A 95 11.49 12.27 -5.70
CA ILE A 95 12.48 11.20 -5.80
C ILE A 95 12.03 10.20 -6.86
N GLU A 96 12.91 9.94 -7.82
CA GLU A 96 12.69 8.93 -8.85
C GLU A 96 12.65 7.53 -8.22
N ILE A 97 11.55 6.80 -8.45
CA ILE A 97 11.38 5.41 -8.01
C ILE A 97 10.86 4.51 -9.14
N PRO A 98 11.15 3.19 -9.09
CA PRO A 98 10.75 2.26 -10.14
C PRO A 98 9.25 2.18 -10.38
N GLN A 99 8.44 2.36 -9.34
CA GLN A 99 6.99 2.38 -9.41
C GLN A 99 6.42 3.12 -8.20
N VAL A 100 5.41 3.97 -8.39
CA VAL A 100 4.78 4.70 -7.28
C VAL A 100 3.70 3.87 -6.60
N CYS A 101 2.77 3.29 -7.36
CA CYS A 101 1.74 2.40 -6.86
C CYS A 101 1.27 1.46 -7.98
N THR A 102 0.91 0.23 -7.63
CA THR A 102 0.29 -0.76 -8.55
C THR A 102 -1.23 -0.74 -8.49
N ALA A 103 -1.82 -0.03 -7.53
CA ALA A 103 -3.25 -0.07 -7.29
C ALA A 103 -4.06 0.70 -8.32
N VAL A 104 -5.23 0.16 -8.65
CA VAL A 104 -6.20 0.85 -9.51
C VAL A 104 -7.00 1.84 -8.67
N MET A 105 -6.65 3.12 -8.80
CA MET A 105 -7.39 4.19 -8.15
C MET A 105 -8.71 4.46 -8.88
N LYS A 106 -9.83 4.39 -8.17
CA LYS A 106 -11.15 4.70 -8.72
C LYS A 106 -11.35 6.21 -8.81
N VAL A 107 -12.03 6.65 -9.85
CA VAL A 107 -12.50 8.03 -10.03
C VAL A 107 -13.96 8.16 -9.56
N PRO A 108 -14.44 9.36 -9.23
CA PRO A 108 -15.84 9.57 -8.89
C PRO A 108 -16.81 9.10 -9.99
N GLY A 109 -17.86 8.37 -9.63
CA GLY A 109 -18.92 7.96 -10.56
C GLY A 109 -19.78 9.14 -11.04
N GLU A 110 -20.59 8.92 -12.08
CA GLU A 110 -21.37 9.97 -12.76
C GLU A 110 -22.26 10.80 -11.82
N GLN A 111 -22.90 10.16 -10.83
CA GLN A 111 -23.75 10.86 -9.86
C GLN A 111 -22.96 11.89 -9.03
N ILE A 112 -21.76 11.52 -8.59
CA ILE A 112 -20.89 12.41 -7.82
C ILE A 112 -20.38 13.54 -8.71
N GLN A 113 -20.00 13.23 -9.95
CA GLN A 113 -19.58 14.23 -10.94
C GLN A 113 -20.70 15.25 -11.22
N HIS A 114 -21.95 14.80 -11.35
CA HIS A 114 -23.10 15.68 -11.54
C HIS A 114 -23.32 16.61 -10.34
N GLU A 115 -23.21 16.12 -9.10
CA GLU A 115 -23.31 16.94 -7.90
C GLU A 115 -22.19 18.00 -7.81
N LEU A 116 -20.96 17.63 -8.16
CA LEU A 116 -19.82 18.56 -8.23
C LEU A 116 -20.06 19.66 -9.26
N ASN A 117 -20.52 19.29 -10.46
CA ASN A 117 -20.84 20.23 -11.53
C ASN A 117 -21.96 21.19 -11.11
N ARG A 118 -23.03 20.71 -10.45
CA ARG A 118 -24.11 21.56 -9.92
C ARG A 118 -23.60 22.60 -8.93
N LYS A 119 -22.55 22.27 -8.16
CA LYS A 119 -21.90 23.15 -7.19
C LYS A 119 -20.76 24.00 -7.78
N GLY A 120 -20.42 23.84 -9.07
CA GLY A 120 -19.31 24.53 -9.71
C GLY A 120 -17.92 24.07 -9.23
N LEU A 121 -17.79 22.82 -8.77
CA LEU A 121 -16.56 22.25 -8.25
C LEU A 121 -15.83 21.46 -9.35
N GLN A 122 -14.83 22.06 -9.99
CA GLN A 122 -14.05 21.42 -11.05
C GLN A 122 -13.26 20.22 -10.50
N LEU A 123 -13.55 19.01 -10.99
CA LEU A 123 -12.93 17.78 -10.51
C LEU A 123 -11.44 17.69 -10.91
N ALA A 124 -10.59 17.30 -9.94
CA ALA A 124 -9.16 17.15 -10.15
C ALA A 124 -8.78 15.85 -10.89
N ASP A 125 -9.54 14.77 -10.71
CA ASP A 125 -9.31 13.47 -11.34
C ASP A 125 -10.59 12.95 -11.99
N PHE A 126 -10.57 12.86 -13.31
CA PHE A 126 -11.72 12.58 -14.15
C PHE A 126 -11.52 11.25 -14.89
N PRO A 127 -12.59 10.55 -15.30
CA PRO A 127 -12.46 9.34 -16.11
C PRO A 127 -11.62 9.59 -17.36
N GLY A 128 -10.63 8.73 -17.62
CA GLY A 128 -9.96 8.67 -18.91
C GLY A 128 -10.62 7.65 -19.85
N ASP A 129 -10.27 7.70 -21.13
CA ASP A 129 -10.53 6.60 -22.07
C ASP A 129 -9.58 5.41 -21.80
N ASP A 130 -9.46 4.46 -22.73
CA ASP A 130 -8.61 3.25 -22.62
C ASP A 130 -7.11 3.51 -22.31
N ASN A 131 -6.66 4.78 -22.31
CA ASN A 131 -5.29 5.22 -21.98
C ASN A 131 -5.20 6.04 -20.68
N ASP A 132 -6.07 5.78 -19.70
CA ASP A 132 -6.03 6.46 -18.41
C ASP A 132 -4.66 6.29 -17.73
N PRO A 133 -3.93 7.36 -17.40
CA PRO A 133 -2.59 7.24 -16.84
C PRO A 133 -2.59 6.52 -15.50
N GLU A 134 -1.68 5.55 -15.37
CA GLU A 134 -1.32 4.96 -14.09
C GLU A 134 -0.79 6.02 -13.12
N LEU A 135 -0.90 5.71 -11.82
CA LEU A 135 -0.40 6.57 -10.77
C LEU A 135 1.11 6.73 -10.86
N SER A 136 1.56 7.92 -11.24
CA SER A 136 2.95 8.16 -11.63
C SER A 136 3.64 9.22 -10.76
N VAL A 137 2.89 9.92 -9.90
CA VAL A 137 3.42 10.94 -8.98
C VAL A 137 2.74 10.78 -7.63
N LEU A 138 3.50 10.81 -6.54
CA LEU A 138 2.99 10.92 -5.18
C LEU A 138 3.50 12.24 -4.59
N MET A 139 2.59 13.07 -4.11
CA MET A 139 2.89 14.30 -3.39
C MET A 139 2.72 14.06 -1.89
N GLY A 140 3.85 14.01 -1.19
CA GLY A 140 3.93 13.74 0.23
C GLY A 140 3.64 14.97 1.09
N ALA A 141 3.71 14.80 2.40
CA ALA A 141 3.57 15.84 3.42
C ALA A 141 4.59 16.99 3.28
N ASP A 142 5.72 16.75 2.62
CA ASP A 142 6.70 17.79 2.26
C ASP A 142 6.08 18.92 1.42
N TYR A 143 5.07 18.62 0.60
CA TYR A 143 4.37 19.62 -0.21
C TYR A 143 2.85 19.62 -0.11
N TYR A 144 2.24 18.61 0.52
CA TYR A 144 0.78 18.41 0.57
C TYR A 144 0.01 19.70 0.92
N TRP A 145 0.37 20.35 2.03
CA TRP A 145 -0.29 21.56 2.52
C TRP A 145 -0.04 22.82 1.67
N GLN A 146 0.89 22.77 0.72
CA GLN A 146 1.10 23.84 -0.27
C GLN A 146 0.24 23.62 -1.53
N ILE A 147 -0.33 22.43 -1.70
CA ILE A 147 -1.13 22.04 -2.87
C ILE A 147 -2.62 22.14 -2.54
N VAL A 148 -3.02 21.78 -1.32
CA VAL A 148 -4.41 21.91 -0.86
C VAL A 148 -4.66 23.30 -0.29
N SER A 149 -5.83 23.89 -0.56
CA SER A 149 -6.18 25.21 -0.02
C SER A 149 -6.75 25.15 1.40
N GLY A 150 -7.16 23.94 1.84
CA GLY A 150 -7.88 23.72 3.10
C GLY A 150 -9.40 23.94 3.01
N ARG A 151 -9.92 24.39 1.86
CA ARG A 151 -11.37 24.49 1.66
C ARG A 151 -11.97 23.10 1.44
N VAL A 152 -12.95 22.75 2.27
CA VAL A 152 -13.64 21.46 2.25
C VAL A 152 -15.13 21.67 1.99
N GLU A 153 -15.65 20.99 0.99
CA GLU A 153 -17.08 20.90 0.68
C GLU A 153 -17.57 19.51 1.04
N ARG A 154 -18.52 19.42 1.98
CA ARG A 154 -19.10 18.13 2.37
C ARG A 154 -20.20 17.76 1.37
N LEU A 155 -20.02 16.64 0.66
CA LEU A 155 -20.97 16.14 -0.35
C LEU A 155 -22.02 15.25 0.30
N THR A 156 -21.60 14.39 1.24
CA THR A 156 -22.46 13.57 2.10
C THR A 156 -21.85 13.54 3.52
N GLU A 157 -22.45 12.82 4.47
CA GLU A 157 -21.86 12.68 5.81
C GLU A 157 -20.43 12.12 5.77
N THR A 158 -20.14 11.24 4.81
CA THR A 158 -18.86 10.50 4.71
C THR A 158 -18.01 10.90 3.51
N LEU A 159 -18.56 11.60 2.51
CA LEU A 159 -17.87 11.99 1.28
C LEU A 159 -17.59 13.49 1.26
N VAL A 160 -16.35 13.89 0.98
CA VAL A 160 -15.95 15.29 0.93
C VAL A 160 -15.18 15.60 -0.35
N ALA A 161 -15.26 16.86 -0.78
CA ALA A 161 -14.42 17.44 -1.80
C ALA A 161 -13.45 18.42 -1.13
N LEU A 162 -12.15 18.25 -1.36
CA LEU A 162 -11.07 19.10 -0.87
C LEU A 162 -10.49 19.89 -2.04
N GLU A 163 -10.45 21.21 -1.93
CA GLU A 163 -9.90 22.07 -2.97
C GLU A 163 -8.37 22.00 -2.99
N SER A 164 -7.81 21.90 -4.20
CA SER A 164 -6.38 21.89 -4.46
C SER A 164 -6.02 22.72 -5.69
N THR A 165 -4.74 22.97 -5.90
CA THR A 165 -4.21 23.61 -7.12
C THR A 165 -4.63 22.92 -8.42
N PHE A 166 -5.00 21.63 -8.38
CA PHE A 166 -5.38 20.86 -9.57
C PHE A 166 -6.90 20.70 -9.73
N GLY A 167 -7.70 21.34 -8.87
CA GLY A 167 -9.14 21.17 -8.76
C GLY A 167 -9.56 20.49 -7.45
N TRP A 168 -10.81 20.04 -7.41
CA TRP A 168 -11.42 19.42 -6.24
C TRP A 168 -11.11 17.91 -6.20
N LEU A 169 -10.42 17.49 -5.15
CA LEU A 169 -10.12 16.11 -4.81
C LEU A 169 -11.33 15.51 -4.10
N VAL A 170 -11.80 14.34 -4.52
CA VAL A 170 -12.96 13.69 -3.88
C VAL A 170 -12.48 12.49 -3.08
N LEU A 171 -12.82 12.46 -1.80
CA LEU A 171 -12.36 11.43 -0.88
C LEU A 171 -13.48 10.97 0.06
N GLY A 172 -13.51 9.67 0.32
CA GLY A 172 -14.50 9.03 1.20
C GLY A 172 -15.14 7.78 0.60
N PRO A 173 -15.93 7.04 1.40
CA PRO A 173 -16.56 5.81 0.96
C PRO A 173 -17.69 6.06 -0.04
N VAL A 174 -17.79 5.19 -1.03
CA VAL A 174 -18.82 5.14 -2.08
C VAL A 174 -19.32 3.71 -2.25
N SER A 175 -20.64 3.55 -2.41
CA SER A 175 -21.23 2.25 -2.75
C SER A 175 -21.15 2.03 -4.25
N MET A 176 -20.34 1.06 -4.69
CA MET A 176 -20.13 0.75 -6.10
C MET A 176 -20.47 -0.73 -6.35
N SER A 177 -21.00 -1.05 -7.54
CA SER A 177 -21.38 -2.43 -7.92
C SER A 177 -20.20 -3.27 -8.43
N SER A 178 -18.98 -2.76 -8.39
CA SER A 178 -17.76 -3.44 -8.85
C SER A 178 -16.95 -3.98 -7.67
N VAL A 179 -16.10 -4.99 -7.94
CA VAL A 179 -15.13 -5.55 -6.99
C VAL A 179 -14.37 -4.43 -6.27
N ALA A 180 -14.45 -4.42 -4.94
CA ALA A 180 -13.66 -3.52 -4.10
C ALA A 180 -12.20 -4.00 -4.10
N GLU A 181 -11.34 -3.29 -4.81
CA GLU A 181 -9.90 -3.39 -4.57
C GLU A 181 -9.56 -2.53 -3.36
N ALA A 182 -9.13 -3.17 -2.28
CA ALA A 182 -8.61 -2.49 -1.11
C ALA A 182 -7.11 -2.34 -1.27
N THR A 183 -6.65 -1.13 -1.53
CA THR A 183 -5.23 -0.80 -1.44
C THR A 183 -4.92 -0.45 -0.01
N CYS A 184 -4.27 -1.38 0.68
CA CYS A 184 -3.62 -1.10 1.95
C CYS A 184 -2.10 -1.09 1.74
N MET A 185 -1.37 -0.52 2.68
CA MET A 185 0.05 -0.82 2.76
C MET A 185 0.22 -2.32 3.01
N PHE A 186 0.64 -3.05 1.99
CA PHE A 186 0.98 -4.46 2.12
C PHE A 186 2.44 -4.59 2.51
N ILE A 187 2.67 -5.27 3.63
CA ILE A 187 4.01 -5.57 4.16
C ILE A 187 4.32 -7.03 3.83
N PRO A 188 5.10 -7.31 2.78
CA PRO A 188 5.69 -8.62 2.64
C PRO A 188 6.77 -8.77 3.72
N LEU A 189 6.49 -9.55 4.76
CA LEU A 189 7.50 -10.05 5.69
C LEU A 189 8.36 -11.09 4.95
N GLU A 190 9.36 -10.64 4.21
CA GLU A 190 10.50 -11.49 3.82
C GLU A 190 11.66 -11.27 4.77
N ASP A 191 11.43 -11.50 6.06
CA ASP A 191 12.54 -11.72 6.96
C ASP A 191 12.68 -13.23 7.18
N THR A 192 13.48 -13.85 6.31
CA THR A 192 13.83 -15.27 6.43
C THR A 192 14.46 -15.60 7.78
N LEU A 193 15.06 -14.63 8.47
CA LEU A 193 15.64 -14.81 9.79
C LEU A 193 14.55 -14.83 10.87
N VAL A 194 13.59 -13.89 10.82
CA VAL A 194 12.43 -13.89 11.73
C VAL A 194 11.53 -15.10 11.48
N SER A 195 11.32 -15.50 10.22
CA SER A 195 10.59 -16.74 9.91
C SER A 195 11.31 -17.97 10.44
N LYS A 196 12.65 -18.02 10.38
CA LYS A 196 13.45 -19.11 10.97
C LYS A 196 13.46 -19.08 12.49
N GLN A 197 13.47 -17.90 13.11
CA GLN A 197 13.40 -17.75 14.57
C GLN A 197 12.02 -18.07 15.11
N LEU A 198 10.95 -17.66 14.42
CA LEU A 198 9.58 -18.07 14.71
C LEU A 198 9.42 -19.58 14.49
N HIS A 199 9.93 -20.13 13.38
CA HIS A 199 9.92 -21.57 13.17
C HIS A 199 10.67 -22.30 14.29
N ALA A 200 11.87 -21.85 14.65
CA ALA A 200 12.65 -22.42 15.75
C ALA A 200 11.96 -22.24 17.12
N PHE A 201 11.26 -21.12 17.33
CA PHE A 201 10.46 -20.88 18.53
C PHE A 201 9.24 -21.82 18.60
N TRP A 202 8.55 -22.04 17.48
CA TRP A 202 7.42 -22.97 17.38
C TRP A 202 7.90 -24.42 17.47
N GLU A 203 9.08 -24.75 16.94
CA GLU A 203 9.75 -26.04 17.13
C GLU A 203 10.13 -26.25 18.61
N LEU A 204 10.67 -25.23 19.28
CA LEU A 204 10.99 -25.26 20.71
C LEU A 204 9.73 -25.37 21.59
N GLU A 205 8.63 -24.69 21.27
CA GLU A 205 7.34 -24.89 21.96
C GLU A 205 6.70 -26.24 21.62
N SER A 206 7.01 -26.81 20.44
CA SER A 206 6.60 -28.17 20.08
C SER A 206 7.38 -29.27 20.80
N LEU A 207 8.41 -28.94 21.61
CA LEU A 207 9.13 -29.89 22.47
C LEU A 207 8.24 -30.58 23.54
N GLY A 208 6.94 -30.29 23.58
CA GLY A 208 5.97 -31.11 24.30
C GLY A 208 5.38 -32.28 23.51
N ILE A 209 5.44 -32.26 22.17
CA ILE A 209 4.88 -33.30 21.28
C ILE A 209 5.68 -33.36 19.97
N ILE A 210 6.95 -33.74 20.03
CA ILE A 210 7.64 -34.29 18.85
C ILE A 210 7.76 -35.79 19.10
N SER A 211 7.03 -36.58 18.31
CA SER A 211 7.22 -38.04 18.21
C SER A 211 8.50 -38.32 17.42
N GLU A 212 9.62 -37.77 17.87
CA GLU A 212 10.89 -38.37 17.55
C GLU A 212 11.01 -39.55 18.49
N LYS A 213 10.92 -40.75 17.94
CA LYS A 213 11.36 -41.96 18.61
C LYS A 213 12.83 -41.74 18.96
N THR A 214 13.10 -41.17 20.13
CA THR A 214 14.40 -41.18 20.75
C THR A 214 14.81 -42.64 20.77
N GLN A 215 15.81 -43.01 19.97
CA GLN A 215 16.49 -44.27 20.08
C GLN A 215 17.39 -44.23 21.34
N ASN A 216 16.80 -43.85 22.48
CA ASN A 216 17.46 -43.97 23.76
C ASN A 216 17.32 -45.44 24.19
N PRO A 217 18.43 -46.20 24.30
CA PRO A 217 18.38 -47.61 24.69
C PRO A 217 17.68 -47.83 26.03
N GLU A 218 17.80 -46.88 26.97
CA GLU A 218 17.16 -46.97 28.28
C GLU A 218 15.63 -46.78 28.21
N GLU A 219 15.14 -45.91 27.31
CA GLU A 219 13.70 -45.71 27.10
C GLU A 219 13.07 -46.93 26.42
N ASN A 220 13.78 -47.56 25.47
CA ASN A 220 13.33 -48.79 24.85
C ASN A 220 13.27 -49.95 25.86
N GLU A 221 14.25 -50.06 26.77
CA GLU A 221 14.23 -51.08 27.82
C GLU A 221 13.08 -50.84 28.81
N ALA A 222 12.82 -49.59 29.18
CA ALA A 222 11.69 -49.22 30.03
C ALA A 222 10.34 -49.50 29.37
N LEU A 223 10.21 -49.20 28.07
CA LEU A 223 9.00 -49.48 27.30
C LEU A 223 8.76 -50.98 27.16
N GLN A 224 9.81 -51.76 26.87
CA GLN A 224 9.71 -53.20 26.76
C GLN A 224 9.29 -53.84 28.09
N LYS A 225 9.89 -53.42 29.21
CA LYS A 225 9.47 -53.86 30.56
C LYS A 225 8.01 -53.50 30.85
N PHE A 226 7.56 -52.31 30.45
CA PHE A 226 6.17 -51.91 30.62
C PHE A 226 5.22 -52.81 29.81
N GLU A 227 5.53 -53.07 28.53
CA GLU A 227 4.74 -53.95 27.67
C GLU A 227 4.70 -55.41 28.17
N GLU A 228 5.80 -55.91 28.74
CA GLU A 228 5.89 -57.26 29.28
C GLU A 228 5.14 -57.41 30.62
N THR A 229 5.23 -56.42 31.50
CA THR A 229 4.71 -56.52 32.88
C THR A 229 3.32 -55.93 33.07
N THR A 230 2.83 -55.12 32.14
CA THR A 230 1.55 -54.42 32.26
C THR A 230 0.53 -54.91 31.25
N THR A 231 -0.57 -55.49 31.74
CA THR A 231 -1.69 -55.94 30.89
C THR A 231 -3.00 -55.29 31.32
N PHE A 232 -3.83 -54.89 30.35
CA PHE A 232 -5.16 -54.34 30.64
C PHE A 232 -6.21 -55.45 30.57
N LYS A 233 -6.83 -55.77 31.71
CA LYS A 233 -7.88 -56.78 31.84
C LYS A 233 -8.98 -56.26 32.75
N ASP A 234 -10.24 -56.61 32.45
CA ASP A 234 -11.41 -56.29 33.28
C ASP A 234 -11.55 -54.81 33.65
N GLY A 235 -11.16 -53.93 32.73
CA GLY A 235 -11.26 -52.47 32.90
C GLY A 235 -10.19 -51.85 33.81
N ARG A 236 -9.13 -52.59 34.17
CA ARG A 236 -8.01 -52.08 34.98
C ARG A 236 -6.66 -52.56 34.44
N TYR A 237 -5.60 -51.82 34.78
CA TYR A 237 -4.23 -52.24 34.50
C TYR A 237 -3.73 -53.18 35.60
N HIS A 238 -3.18 -54.32 35.19
CA HIS A 238 -2.51 -55.28 36.04
C HIS A 238 -1.01 -55.19 35.76
N VAL A 239 -0.22 -54.90 36.79
CA VAL A 239 1.23 -54.75 36.70
C VAL A 239 1.88 -55.84 37.55
N GLU A 240 2.85 -56.55 36.99
CA GLU A 240 3.66 -57.53 37.73
C GLU A 240 4.62 -56.80 38.68
N LEU A 241 4.65 -57.22 39.95
CA LEU A 241 5.54 -56.63 40.96
C LEU A 241 6.92 -57.33 40.91
N PRO A 242 8.01 -56.63 41.29
CA PRO A 242 9.36 -57.19 41.30
C PRO A 242 9.52 -58.42 42.21
#